data_AF-A0A094J4N4-F1
#
_entry.id   AF-A0A094J4N4-F1
#
_cell.length_a   1.000
_cell.length_b   1.000
_cell.length_c   1.000
_cell.angle_alpha   90.00
_cell.angle_beta   90.00
_cell.angle_gamma   90.00
#
_symmetry.space_group_name_H-M   'P 1'
#
loop_
_entity.id
_entity.type
_entity.pdbx_description
1 polymer ?
#
loop_
_entity_poly.entity_id
_entity_poly.type
_entity_poly.pdbx_seq_one_letter_code
_entity_poly.pdbx_strand_id
1 'polypeptide(L)'
;MNVLVTGGAGYIGSHAVKILLERGYKVTVIDNLSTGYSEAIDKRANFYNIDIRELDKVVEVLNKNKIDSVIHFAAFSLVGESMQVPLKYYENNVYGTKVLLEAMNQANVKRIVFSSTAAVYGDKDVSPITEEFTETPTNAYGETKLAMEKMMKWADIAHGIKYIALRYFNVAGAYYTGEIGESHNPETHLIPLILQVPLGKRDKISIFGADYDTPDGTCIRDYIHIEDLIEAHILAMKNLEKNNTSNFYNLGSGEGYSVLEMIEAAREVTKHEIPAILSDRRAGDPARLIASSQKAEKELGWIKKHKDVKEIISSAWRFHQLHKEGFKNDDK
;
A
#
# COMPACT_ATOMS: atom_id res chain seq x y z
N MET A 1 13.31 12.72 -14.87
CA MET A 1 12.39 13.13 -13.80
C MET A 1 12.99 12.76 -12.45
N ASN A 2 12.99 13.68 -11.49
CA ASN A 2 13.35 13.48 -10.09
C ASN A 2 12.07 13.22 -9.29
N VAL A 3 12.00 12.08 -8.60
CA VAL A 3 10.80 11.62 -7.90
C VAL A 3 11.08 11.58 -6.40
N LEU A 4 10.24 12.26 -5.63
CA LEU A 4 10.22 12.10 -4.18
C LEU A 4 9.27 10.95 -3.83
N VAL A 5 9.74 9.99 -3.03
CA VAL A 5 8.93 8.92 -2.44
C VAL A 5 8.89 9.14 -0.93
N THR A 6 7.76 9.63 -0.41
CA THR A 6 7.58 9.71 1.06
C THR A 6 7.10 8.36 1.57
N GLY A 7 7.60 7.88 2.71
CA GLY A 7 7.29 6.53 3.18
C GLY A 7 8.07 5.45 2.41
N GLY A 8 9.19 5.83 1.79
CA GLY A 8 9.99 4.98 0.92
C GLY A 8 10.77 3.88 1.64
N ALA A 9 10.79 3.88 2.98
CA ALA A 9 11.37 2.81 3.80
C ALA A 9 10.34 1.75 4.22
N GLY A 10 9.06 1.98 3.93
CA GLY A 10 7.98 1.02 4.18
C GLY A 10 7.89 -0.08 3.12
N TYR A 11 6.94 -1.01 3.32
CA TYR A 11 6.73 -2.14 2.41
C TYR A 11 6.48 -1.69 0.96
N ILE A 12 5.43 -0.91 0.70
CA ILE A 12 5.12 -0.47 -0.66
C ILE A 12 6.15 0.53 -1.19
N GLY A 13 6.57 1.48 -0.35
CA GLY A 13 7.50 2.53 -0.73
C GLY A 13 8.86 2.02 -1.18
N SER A 14 9.42 1.01 -0.50
CA SER A 14 10.72 0.42 -0.87
C SER A 14 10.69 -0.22 -2.26
N HIS A 15 9.59 -0.90 -2.61
CA HIS A 15 9.39 -1.45 -3.95
C HIS A 15 9.27 -0.34 -5.00
N ALA A 16 8.56 0.75 -4.68
CA ALA A 16 8.50 1.90 -5.56
C ALA A 16 9.89 2.50 -5.82
N VAL A 17 10.68 2.69 -4.77
CA VAL A 17 12.07 3.20 -4.86
C VAL A 17 12.92 2.31 -5.75
N LYS A 18 12.93 1.00 -5.49
CA LYS A 18 13.69 0.00 -6.25
C LYS A 18 13.36 0.04 -7.75
N ILE A 19 12.07 -0.07 -8.08
CA ILE A 19 11.60 -0.18 -9.48
C ILE A 19 11.79 1.16 -10.22
N LEU A 20 11.62 2.30 -9.56
CA LEU A 20 11.90 3.61 -10.15
C LEU A 20 13.38 3.78 -10.50
N LEU A 21 14.30 3.40 -9.60
CA LEU A 21 15.74 3.45 -9.85
C LEU A 21 16.14 2.54 -11.03
N GLU A 22 15.54 1.35 -11.13
CA GLU A 22 15.78 0.43 -12.26
C GLU A 22 15.29 0.98 -13.60
N ARG A 23 14.27 1.84 -13.58
CA ARG A 23 13.79 2.56 -14.77
C ARG A 23 14.56 3.85 -15.06
N GLY A 24 15.65 4.12 -14.32
CA GLY A 24 16.50 5.28 -14.54
C GLY A 24 15.96 6.60 -13.98
N TYR A 25 14.93 6.55 -13.11
CA TYR A 25 14.50 7.74 -12.38
C TYR A 25 15.51 8.10 -11.29
N LYS A 26 15.61 9.39 -10.98
CA LYS A 26 16.36 9.87 -9.81
C LYS A 26 15.41 9.90 -8.62
N VAL A 27 15.69 9.10 -7.60
CA VAL A 27 14.77 8.92 -6.47
C VAL A 27 15.31 9.57 -5.21
N THR A 28 14.47 10.34 -4.55
CA THR A 28 14.68 10.88 -3.20
C THR A 28 13.65 10.27 -2.26
N VAL A 29 14.07 9.87 -1.07
CA VAL A 29 13.21 9.28 -0.03
C VAL A 29 13.16 10.20 1.16
N ILE A 30 11.94 10.48 1.63
CA ILE A 30 11.68 11.02 2.97
C ILE A 30 10.97 9.94 3.76
N ASP A 31 11.54 9.56 4.90
CA ASP A 31 10.94 8.60 5.83
C ASP A 31 11.45 8.91 7.24
N ASN A 32 10.58 8.83 8.25
CA ASN A 32 10.97 9.01 9.65
C ASN A 32 11.27 7.66 10.35
N LEU A 33 11.24 6.55 9.60
CA LEU A 33 11.45 5.18 10.06
C LEU A 33 10.49 4.75 11.17
N SER A 34 9.34 5.41 11.34
CA SER A 34 8.39 5.06 12.41
C SER A 34 7.93 3.60 12.30
N THR A 35 7.69 3.15 11.07
CA THR A 35 7.31 1.77 10.72
C THR A 35 8.13 1.18 9.58
N GLY A 36 8.91 2.00 8.86
CA GLY A 36 9.84 1.55 7.82
C GLY A 36 11.23 1.21 8.37
N TYR A 37 12.10 0.73 7.48
CA TYR A 37 13.46 0.29 7.81
C TYR A 37 14.46 0.90 6.83
N SER A 38 15.54 1.47 7.35
CA SER A 38 16.64 2.01 6.53
C SER A 38 17.25 0.92 5.63
N GLU A 39 17.29 -0.33 6.09
CA GLU A 39 17.75 -1.51 5.33
C GLU A 39 16.92 -1.77 4.06
N ALA A 40 15.63 -1.42 4.05
CA ALA A 40 14.75 -1.62 2.90
C ALA A 40 15.00 -0.60 1.76
N ILE A 41 15.75 0.46 2.02
CA ILE A 41 15.97 1.54 1.07
C ILE A 41 17.14 1.17 0.13
N ASP A 42 16.88 1.17 -1.18
CA ASP A 42 17.95 1.00 -2.17
C ASP A 42 18.97 2.15 -2.04
N LYS A 43 20.24 1.79 -1.81
CA LYS A 43 21.35 2.71 -1.53
C LYS A 43 21.63 3.72 -2.65
N ARG A 44 21.07 3.54 -3.85
CA ARG A 44 21.18 4.50 -4.96
C ARG A 44 20.27 5.72 -4.76
N ALA A 45 19.26 5.65 -3.89
CA ALA A 45 18.37 6.78 -3.59
C ALA A 45 19.01 7.79 -2.63
N ASN A 46 18.64 9.06 -2.77
CA ASN A 46 18.94 10.07 -1.75
C ASN A 46 17.99 9.90 -0.56
N PHE A 47 18.48 9.56 0.62
CA PHE A 47 17.64 9.36 1.80
C PHE A 47 17.73 10.53 2.79
N TYR A 48 16.58 10.98 3.26
CA TYR A 48 16.42 11.98 4.32
C TYR A 48 15.57 11.39 5.45
N ASN A 49 16.19 11.15 6.60
CA ASN A 49 15.50 10.72 7.83
C ASN A 49 14.84 11.92 8.51
N ILE A 50 13.67 12.30 8.02
CA ILE A 50 12.88 13.45 8.50
C ILE A 50 11.39 13.12 8.43
N ASP A 51 10.58 13.85 9.19
CA ASP A 51 9.13 13.73 9.15
C ASP A 51 8.52 14.67 8.10
N ILE A 52 7.47 14.22 7.40
CA ILE A 52 6.76 15.07 6.42
C ILE A 52 6.08 16.29 7.06
N ARG A 53 5.91 16.28 8.39
CA ARG A 53 5.40 17.41 9.19
C ARG A 53 6.45 18.51 9.41
N GLU A 54 7.72 18.28 9.05
CA GLU A 54 8.80 19.28 9.15
C GLU A 54 8.86 20.16 7.90
N LEU A 55 7.90 21.09 7.77
CA LEU A 55 7.68 21.94 6.59
C LEU A 55 8.97 22.45 5.92
N ASP A 56 9.80 23.18 6.67
CA ASP A 56 11.00 23.83 6.13
C ASP A 56 12.01 22.81 5.57
N LYS A 57 12.17 21.66 6.25
CA LYS A 57 13.04 20.58 5.80
C LYS A 57 12.50 19.92 4.54
N VAL A 58 11.18 19.71 4.46
CA VAL A 58 10.56 19.15 3.25
C VAL A 58 10.72 20.11 2.07
N VAL A 59 10.53 21.41 2.27
CA VAL A 59 10.77 22.45 1.25
C VAL A 59 12.23 22.44 0.78
N GLU A 60 13.18 22.34 1.70
CA GLU A 60 14.61 22.22 1.37
C GLU A 60 14.88 20.99 0.51
N VAL A 61 14.35 19.82 0.89
CA VAL A 61 14.52 18.56 0.15
C VAL A 61 13.92 18.67 -1.25
N LEU A 62 12.72 19.22 -1.40
CA LEU A 62 12.06 19.41 -2.70
C LEU A 62 12.90 20.29 -3.63
N ASN A 63 13.40 21.43 -3.13
CA ASN A 63 14.21 22.37 -3.91
C ASN A 63 15.59 21.82 -4.25
N LYS A 64 16.31 21.30 -3.25
CA LYS A 64 17.69 20.79 -3.39
C LYS A 64 17.77 19.66 -4.41
N ASN A 65 16.78 18.76 -4.41
CA ASN A 65 16.74 17.60 -5.30
C ASN A 65 15.98 17.89 -6.62
N LYS A 66 15.48 19.12 -6.80
CA LYS A 66 14.73 19.56 -7.99
C LYS A 66 13.59 18.60 -8.32
N ILE A 67 12.76 18.29 -7.33
CA ILE A 67 11.70 17.27 -7.42
C ILE A 67 10.65 17.69 -8.46
N ASP A 68 10.33 16.78 -9.38
CA ASP A 68 9.34 16.99 -10.44
C ASP A 68 7.96 16.41 -10.06
N SER A 69 7.95 15.34 -9.26
CA SER A 69 6.75 14.60 -8.87
C SER A 69 6.94 13.92 -7.51
N VAL A 70 5.85 13.77 -6.77
CA VAL A 70 5.81 13.08 -5.47
C VAL A 70 5.00 11.78 -5.60
N ILE A 71 5.45 10.71 -4.97
CA ILE A 71 4.64 9.51 -4.70
C ILE A 71 4.52 9.38 -3.19
N HIS A 72 3.30 9.48 -2.67
CA HIS A 72 3.03 9.61 -1.25
C HIS A 72 2.51 8.31 -0.63
N PHE A 73 3.37 7.63 0.13
CA PHE A 73 3.04 6.44 0.93
C PHE A 73 3.06 6.67 2.46
N ALA A 74 3.54 7.83 2.93
CA ALA A 74 3.75 8.09 4.36
C ALA A 74 2.41 8.27 5.11
N ALA A 75 1.83 7.16 5.57
CA ALA A 75 0.60 7.12 6.37
C ALA A 75 0.59 5.90 7.29
N PHE A 76 -0.02 6.01 8.47
CA PHE A 76 -0.41 4.84 9.25
C PHE A 76 -1.58 4.12 8.60
N SER A 77 -1.51 2.79 8.55
CA SER A 77 -2.41 1.93 7.77
C SER A 77 -3.24 0.94 8.59
N LEU A 78 -2.93 0.74 9.88
CA LEU A 78 -3.60 -0.31 10.66
C LEU A 78 -5.03 0.10 11.03
N VAL A 79 -6.04 -0.56 10.43
CA VAL A 79 -7.46 -0.27 10.69
C VAL A 79 -7.81 -0.41 12.17
N GLY A 80 -7.40 -1.51 12.81
CA GLY A 80 -7.70 -1.80 14.21
C GLY A 80 -7.13 -0.77 15.18
N GLU A 81 -5.87 -0.35 14.99
CA GLU A 81 -5.25 0.69 15.81
C GLU A 81 -5.95 2.04 15.61
N SER A 82 -6.35 2.37 14.39
CA SER A 82 -7.02 3.65 14.10
C SER A 82 -8.33 3.85 14.88
N MET A 83 -9.01 2.74 15.23
CA MET A 83 -10.24 2.79 16.03
C MET A 83 -9.97 3.02 17.52
N GLN A 84 -8.76 2.70 18.00
CA GLN A 84 -8.35 2.87 19.39
C GLN A 84 -7.69 4.25 19.62
N VAL A 85 -6.89 4.71 18.65
CA VAL A 85 -6.14 5.98 18.73
C VAL A 85 -6.37 6.86 17.48
N PRO A 86 -7.61 7.26 17.18
CA PRO A 86 -7.95 7.95 15.93
C PRO A 86 -7.19 9.26 15.73
N LEU A 87 -6.94 10.03 16.79
CA LEU A 87 -6.23 11.33 16.68
C LEU A 87 -4.79 11.18 16.18
N LYS A 88 -4.11 10.06 16.51
CA LYS A 88 -2.78 9.72 15.97
C LYS A 88 -2.81 9.62 14.43
N TYR A 89 -3.89 9.07 13.88
CA TYR A 89 -4.07 8.94 12.43
C TYR A 89 -4.38 10.27 11.78
N TYR A 90 -5.21 11.12 12.38
CA TYR A 90 -5.45 12.46 11.86
C TYR A 90 -4.19 13.32 11.88
N GLU A 91 -3.38 13.24 12.94
CA GLU A 91 -2.11 13.96 13.05
C GLU A 91 -1.11 13.49 11.98
N ASN A 92 -0.90 12.18 11.86
CA ASN A 92 0.07 11.67 10.90
C ASN A 92 -0.42 11.79 9.45
N ASN A 93 -1.62 11.28 9.17
CA ASN A 93 -2.10 11.14 7.79
C ASN A 93 -2.63 12.48 7.26
N VAL A 94 -3.55 13.13 7.99
CA VAL A 94 -4.22 14.34 7.50
C VAL A 94 -3.32 15.56 7.66
N TYR A 95 -2.81 15.82 8.87
CA TYR A 95 -1.93 16.97 9.09
C TYR A 95 -0.58 16.79 8.38
N GLY A 96 0.01 15.60 8.36
CA GLY A 96 1.20 15.32 7.54
C GLY A 96 1.00 15.60 6.05
N THR A 97 -0.14 15.19 5.47
CA THR A 97 -0.46 15.51 4.07
C THR A 97 -0.65 16.99 3.85
N LYS A 98 -1.30 17.70 4.79
CA LYS A 98 -1.42 19.16 4.72
C LYS A 98 -0.06 19.82 4.61
N VAL A 99 0.90 19.42 5.46
CA VAL A 99 2.25 19.99 5.45
C VAL A 99 2.97 19.64 4.15
N LEU A 100 2.85 18.39 3.66
CA LEU A 100 3.43 18.00 2.38
C LEU A 100 2.90 18.82 1.21
N LEU A 101 1.57 19.04 1.13
CA LEU A 101 0.96 19.85 0.07
C LEU A 101 1.37 21.32 0.15
N GLU A 102 1.54 21.86 1.36
CA GLU A 102 2.07 23.21 1.57
C GLU A 102 3.53 23.30 1.10
N ALA A 103 4.36 22.33 1.46
CA ALA A 103 5.76 22.27 1.03
C ALA A 103 5.87 22.17 -0.50
N MET A 104 5.04 21.31 -1.12
CA MET A 104 4.92 21.20 -2.57
C MET A 104 4.53 22.52 -3.22
N ASN A 105 3.56 23.24 -2.64
CA ASN A 105 3.15 24.53 -3.16
C ASN A 105 4.28 25.56 -3.11
N GLN A 106 5.00 25.65 -1.99
CA GLN A 106 6.13 26.57 -1.80
C GLN A 106 7.30 26.26 -2.75
N ALA A 107 7.61 24.97 -2.95
CA ALA A 107 8.68 24.53 -3.86
C ALA A 107 8.24 24.43 -5.33
N ASN A 108 7.00 24.84 -5.65
CA ASN A 108 6.40 24.75 -6.99
C ASN A 108 6.41 23.33 -7.60
N VAL A 109 6.24 22.30 -6.77
CA VAL A 109 6.06 20.90 -7.20
C VAL A 109 4.57 20.62 -7.34
N LYS A 110 4.14 20.24 -8.54
CA LYS A 110 2.70 20.28 -8.91
C LYS A 110 2.08 18.92 -9.21
N ARG A 111 2.77 17.81 -8.94
CA ARG A 111 2.27 16.46 -9.25
C ARG A 111 2.48 15.53 -8.06
N ILE A 112 1.41 14.84 -7.66
CA ILE A 112 1.44 13.84 -6.59
C ILE A 112 0.62 12.59 -6.97
N VAL A 113 1.24 11.41 -6.89
CA VAL A 113 0.51 10.14 -6.88
C VAL A 113 0.32 9.74 -5.43
N PHE A 114 -0.92 9.45 -5.06
CA PHE A 114 -1.31 9.17 -3.68
C PHE A 114 -1.72 7.71 -3.50
N SER A 115 -1.09 7.03 -2.55
CA SER A 115 -1.51 5.73 -2.04
C SER A 115 -2.75 5.91 -1.15
N SER A 116 -3.93 5.83 -1.77
CA SER A 116 -5.20 5.79 -1.07
C SER A 116 -5.55 4.34 -0.69
N THR A 117 -6.81 4.08 -0.38
CA THR A 117 -7.30 2.77 0.02
C THR A 117 -8.73 2.58 -0.45
N ALA A 118 -9.12 1.34 -0.70
CA ALA A 118 -10.52 1.02 -0.94
C ALA A 118 -11.36 1.03 0.36
N ALA A 119 -10.74 1.16 1.54
CA ALA A 119 -11.47 1.42 2.80
C ALA A 119 -12.24 2.75 2.78
N VAL A 120 -12.00 3.64 1.81
CA VAL A 120 -12.82 4.85 1.61
C VAL A 120 -14.26 4.52 1.24
N TYR A 121 -14.51 3.35 0.65
CA TYR A 121 -15.85 2.91 0.29
C TYR A 121 -16.65 2.40 1.50
N GLY A 122 -15.97 2.00 2.58
CA GLY A 122 -16.60 1.32 3.72
C GLY A 122 -17.20 -0.03 3.35
N ASP A 123 -18.20 -0.44 4.12
CA ASP A 123 -18.85 -1.74 3.96
C ASP A 123 -19.83 -1.67 2.77
N LYS A 124 -19.53 -2.42 1.71
CA LYS A 124 -20.40 -2.58 0.54
C LYS A 124 -20.81 -4.04 0.40
N ASP A 125 -22.11 -4.27 0.26
CA ASP A 125 -22.67 -5.61 0.01
C ASP A 125 -22.58 -6.02 -1.47
N VAL A 126 -21.85 -5.26 -2.28
CA VAL A 126 -21.71 -5.48 -3.73
C VAL A 126 -20.24 -5.55 -4.08
N SER A 127 -19.87 -6.58 -4.84
CA SER A 127 -18.55 -6.75 -5.44
C SER A 127 -18.73 -7.09 -6.93
N PRO A 128 -17.87 -6.57 -7.84
CA PRO A 128 -16.72 -5.71 -7.56
C PRO A 128 -17.12 -4.26 -7.25
N ILE A 129 -16.37 -3.61 -6.35
CA ILE A 129 -16.53 -2.19 -6.02
C ILE A 129 -15.91 -1.34 -7.13
N THR A 130 -16.72 -0.48 -7.74
CA THR A 130 -16.29 0.47 -8.79
C THR A 130 -16.07 1.87 -8.23
N GLU A 131 -15.45 2.73 -9.02
CA GLU A 131 -15.21 4.14 -8.69
C GLU A 131 -16.48 4.98 -8.52
N GLU A 132 -17.63 4.49 -8.98
CA GLU A 132 -18.94 5.16 -8.89
C GLU A 132 -19.61 4.98 -7.51
N PHE A 133 -19.08 4.09 -6.66
CA PHE A 133 -19.62 3.89 -5.33
C PHE A 133 -19.33 5.09 -4.43
N THR A 134 -20.33 5.49 -3.64
CA THR A 134 -20.20 6.55 -2.66
C THR A 134 -19.17 6.18 -1.59
N GLU A 135 -18.26 7.11 -1.29
CA GLU A 135 -17.31 6.95 -0.19
C GLU A 135 -18.00 7.11 1.17
N THR A 136 -18.05 6.03 1.94
CA THR A 136 -18.65 5.98 3.29
C THR A 136 -17.75 5.19 4.23
N PRO A 137 -16.55 5.69 4.57
CA PRO A 137 -15.58 4.93 5.36
C PRO A 137 -16.15 4.56 6.73
N THR A 138 -15.84 3.36 7.22
CA THR A 138 -16.38 2.82 8.49
C THR A 138 -15.36 2.85 9.64
N ASN A 139 -14.19 3.44 9.41
CA ASN A 139 -13.11 3.53 10.38
C ASN A 139 -12.25 4.79 10.18
N ALA A 140 -11.51 5.17 11.22
CA ALA A 140 -10.69 6.39 11.21
C ALA A 140 -9.59 6.35 10.13
N TYR A 141 -8.95 5.20 9.88
CA TYR A 141 -7.99 5.06 8.79
C TYR A 141 -8.59 5.43 7.43
N GLY A 142 -9.72 4.82 7.06
CA GLY A 142 -10.43 5.12 5.82
C GLY A 142 -10.86 6.58 5.72
N GLU A 143 -11.33 7.17 6.83
CA GLU A 143 -11.69 8.58 6.88
C GLU A 143 -10.49 9.51 6.64
N THR A 144 -9.34 9.22 7.25
CA THR A 144 -8.14 10.04 7.02
C THR A 144 -7.69 9.99 5.56
N LYS A 145 -7.76 8.82 4.91
CA LYS A 145 -7.42 8.68 3.48
C LYS A 145 -8.38 9.47 2.59
N LEU A 146 -9.69 9.41 2.87
CA LEU A 146 -10.68 10.21 2.15
C LEU A 146 -10.49 11.72 2.37
N ALA A 147 -10.12 12.13 3.59
CA ALA A 147 -9.80 13.52 3.90
C ALA A 147 -8.57 14.01 3.12
N MET A 148 -7.53 13.18 2.98
CA MET A 148 -6.36 13.47 2.16
C MET A 148 -6.74 13.66 0.68
N GLU A 149 -7.59 12.78 0.11
CA GLU A 149 -8.07 12.95 -1.27
C GLU A 149 -8.83 14.26 -1.46
N LYS A 150 -9.75 14.59 -0.54
CA LYS A 150 -10.49 15.87 -0.57
C LYS A 150 -9.56 17.07 -0.46
N MET A 151 -8.50 16.99 0.35
CA MET A 151 -7.49 18.04 0.47
C MET A 151 -6.72 18.24 -0.84
N MET A 152 -6.31 17.15 -1.50
CA MET A 152 -5.64 17.20 -2.80
C MET A 152 -6.55 17.78 -3.89
N LYS A 153 -7.85 17.46 -3.88
CA LYS A 153 -8.84 18.08 -4.77
C LYS A 153 -8.87 19.60 -4.63
N TRP A 154 -8.87 20.12 -3.41
CA TRP A 154 -8.87 21.57 -3.20
C TRP A 154 -7.51 22.21 -3.50
N ALA A 155 -6.40 21.50 -3.26
CA ALA A 155 -5.07 21.94 -3.66
C ALA A 155 -4.89 22.01 -5.18
N ASP A 156 -5.54 21.11 -5.94
CA ASP A 156 -5.63 21.22 -7.40
C ASP A 156 -6.35 22.51 -7.80
N ILE A 157 -7.58 22.71 -7.30
CA ILE A 157 -8.42 23.87 -7.64
C ILE A 157 -7.72 25.19 -7.30
N ALA A 158 -7.10 25.29 -6.12
CA ALA A 158 -6.52 26.55 -5.63
C ALA A 158 -5.08 26.79 -6.10
N HIS A 159 -4.29 25.73 -6.29
CA HIS A 159 -2.83 25.85 -6.45
C HIS A 159 -2.29 25.06 -7.65
N GLY A 160 -3.14 24.36 -8.40
CA GLY A 160 -2.75 23.56 -9.56
C GLY A 160 -1.93 22.33 -9.21
N ILE A 161 -1.96 21.84 -7.96
CA ILE A 161 -1.31 20.59 -7.58
C ILE A 161 -2.18 19.43 -8.07
N LYS A 162 -1.78 18.82 -9.19
CA LYS A 162 -2.47 17.68 -9.77
C LYS A 162 -2.20 16.40 -9.00
N TYR A 163 -3.24 15.59 -8.83
CA TYR A 163 -3.12 14.34 -8.07
C TYR A 163 -3.77 13.15 -8.78
N ILE A 164 -3.19 11.96 -8.60
CA ILE A 164 -3.90 10.70 -8.86
C ILE A 164 -3.94 9.89 -7.57
N ALA A 165 -5.14 9.62 -7.07
CA ALA A 165 -5.35 8.74 -5.92
C ALA A 165 -5.57 7.29 -6.39
N LEU A 166 -4.79 6.36 -5.85
CA LEU A 166 -4.89 4.93 -6.16
C LEU A 166 -5.51 4.21 -4.97
N ARG A 167 -6.72 3.69 -5.14
CA ARG A 167 -7.53 3.04 -4.11
C ARG A 167 -7.41 1.52 -4.24
N TYR A 168 -6.83 0.86 -3.26
CA TYR A 168 -6.64 -0.59 -3.26
C TYR A 168 -6.90 -1.24 -1.90
N PHE A 169 -7.10 -2.56 -1.93
CA PHE A 169 -7.30 -3.40 -0.76
C PHE A 169 -5.97 -3.98 -0.26
N ASN A 170 -5.76 -5.30 -0.40
CA ASN A 170 -4.57 -5.95 0.14
C ASN A 170 -3.48 -6.00 -0.93
N VAL A 171 -2.28 -5.72 -0.46
CA VAL A 171 -1.05 -5.79 -1.24
C VAL A 171 -0.25 -6.95 -0.68
N ALA A 172 0.33 -7.75 -1.57
CA ALA A 172 1.05 -8.94 -1.15
C ALA A 172 2.20 -9.27 -2.10
N GLY A 173 3.02 -10.24 -1.69
CA GLY A 173 4.22 -10.64 -2.41
C GLY A 173 5.44 -9.82 -1.98
N ALA A 174 6.53 -10.03 -2.68
CA ALA A 174 7.77 -9.30 -2.49
C ALA A 174 8.42 -9.06 -3.85
N TYR A 175 9.47 -8.26 -3.87
CA TYR A 175 10.28 -8.09 -5.06
C TYR A 175 10.86 -9.44 -5.48
N TYR A 176 10.93 -9.74 -6.77
CA TYR A 176 11.20 -11.10 -7.25
C TYR A 176 12.54 -11.69 -6.76
N THR A 177 13.54 -10.88 -6.42
CA THR A 177 14.80 -11.40 -5.85
C THR A 177 14.66 -11.82 -4.38
N GLY A 178 13.62 -11.34 -3.69
CA GLY A 178 13.40 -11.48 -2.26
C GLY A 178 14.26 -10.55 -1.40
N GLU A 179 14.96 -9.57 -1.99
CA GLU A 179 15.83 -8.64 -1.23
C GLU A 179 15.05 -7.56 -0.45
N ILE A 180 13.82 -7.26 -0.89
CA ILE A 180 12.88 -6.39 -0.18
C ILE A 180 11.51 -7.05 -0.17
N GLY A 181 10.78 -6.86 0.93
CA GLY A 181 9.50 -7.49 1.19
C GLY A 181 8.83 -6.89 2.41
N GLU A 182 7.75 -7.53 2.84
CA GLU A 182 6.92 -7.03 3.95
C GLU A 182 7.53 -7.36 5.32
N SER A 183 7.74 -6.34 6.16
CA SER A 183 8.37 -6.50 7.48
C SER A 183 7.68 -5.65 8.55
N HIS A 184 6.40 -5.89 8.85
CA HIS A 184 5.69 -5.13 9.88
C HIS A 184 5.89 -5.71 11.29
N ASN A 185 5.85 -4.84 12.31
CA ASN A 185 5.87 -5.24 13.70
C ASN A 185 4.90 -4.37 14.54
N PRO A 186 3.77 -4.91 15.03
CA PRO A 186 3.29 -6.28 14.78
C PRO A 186 2.81 -6.47 13.33
N GLU A 187 2.86 -7.72 12.85
CA GLU A 187 2.30 -8.10 11.55
C GLU A 187 0.80 -8.44 11.68
N THR A 188 0.00 -7.94 10.74
CA THR A 188 -1.47 -8.07 10.75
C THR A 188 -2.05 -8.64 9.46
N HIS A 189 -1.28 -8.72 8.38
CA HIS A 189 -1.74 -9.18 7.07
C HIS A 189 -1.68 -10.70 6.94
N LEU A 190 -2.63 -11.26 6.16
CA LEU A 190 -2.86 -12.70 6.12
C LEU A 190 -1.65 -13.50 5.64
N ILE A 191 -1.04 -13.12 4.52
CA ILE A 191 0.05 -13.90 3.89
C ILE A 191 1.28 -13.98 4.80
N PRO A 192 1.83 -12.87 5.33
CA PRO A 192 2.94 -12.94 6.30
C PRO A 192 2.59 -13.77 7.54
N LEU A 193 1.36 -13.66 8.06
CA LEU A 193 0.92 -14.46 9.21
C LEU A 193 0.84 -15.95 8.90
N ILE A 194 0.42 -16.34 7.68
CA ILE A 194 0.48 -17.73 7.21
C ILE A 194 1.94 -18.19 7.14
N LEU A 195 2.83 -17.37 6.58
CA LEU A 195 4.25 -17.69 6.38
C LEU A 195 5.08 -17.70 7.68
N GLN A 196 4.60 -17.08 8.76
CA GLN A 196 5.20 -17.24 10.10
C GLN A 196 5.15 -18.68 10.61
N VAL A 197 4.17 -19.48 10.17
CA VAL A 197 4.05 -20.89 10.58
C VAL A 197 5.21 -21.74 10.07
N PRO A 198 5.51 -21.82 8.76
CA PRO A 198 6.68 -22.56 8.25
C PRO A 198 8.03 -21.95 8.70
N LEU A 199 8.06 -20.72 9.21
CA LEU A 199 9.27 -20.14 9.83
C LEU A 199 9.46 -20.55 11.29
N GLY A 200 8.51 -21.27 11.89
CA GLY A 200 8.53 -21.63 13.31
C GLY A 200 8.26 -20.46 14.26
N LYS A 201 7.69 -19.37 13.76
CA LYS A 201 7.33 -18.17 14.55
C LYS A 201 5.92 -18.22 15.11
N ARG A 202 5.11 -19.16 14.63
CA ARG A 202 3.71 -19.31 15.00
C ARG A 202 3.33 -20.77 14.83
N ASP A 203 2.56 -21.32 15.77
CA ASP A 203 2.21 -22.75 15.72
C ASP A 203 1.13 -23.05 14.67
N LYS A 204 0.26 -22.07 14.39
CA LYS A 204 -0.93 -22.23 13.54
C LYS A 204 -1.47 -20.89 13.02
N ILE A 205 -2.31 -20.95 11.99
CA ILE A 205 -3.11 -19.83 11.49
C ILE A 205 -4.58 -19.97 11.91
N SER A 206 -5.27 -18.86 12.13
CA SER A 206 -6.70 -18.83 12.47
C SER A 206 -7.53 -18.35 11.29
N ILE A 207 -8.60 -19.09 10.98
CA ILE A 207 -9.59 -18.77 9.96
C ILE A 207 -10.81 -18.22 10.71
N PHE A 208 -11.10 -16.93 10.52
CA PHE A 208 -12.20 -16.25 11.22
C PHE A 208 -13.48 -16.39 10.39
N GLY A 209 -14.34 -17.36 10.76
CA GLY A 209 -15.55 -17.70 10.02
C GLY A 209 -15.34 -18.68 8.87
N ALA A 210 -16.28 -19.62 8.72
CA ALA A 210 -16.30 -20.64 7.67
C ALA A 210 -17.72 -20.89 7.13
N ASP A 211 -18.60 -19.91 7.31
CA ASP A 211 -20.02 -19.94 6.99
C ASP A 211 -20.47 -18.69 6.18
N TYR A 212 -19.52 -17.99 5.55
CA TYR A 212 -19.80 -16.90 4.61
C TYR A 212 -20.42 -17.41 3.31
N ASP A 213 -21.17 -16.55 2.62
CA ASP A 213 -21.73 -16.83 1.28
C ASP A 213 -20.63 -16.78 0.19
N THR A 214 -19.78 -17.79 0.22
CA THR A 214 -18.56 -17.97 -0.58
C THR A 214 -18.37 -19.47 -0.85
N PRO A 215 -17.68 -19.88 -1.93
CA PRO A 215 -17.66 -21.29 -2.34
C PRO A 215 -17.12 -22.26 -1.28
N ASP A 216 -16.19 -21.81 -0.42
CA ASP A 216 -15.60 -22.61 0.65
C ASP A 216 -15.98 -22.13 2.07
N GLY A 217 -16.91 -21.18 2.17
CA GLY A 217 -17.37 -20.61 3.43
C GLY A 217 -16.45 -19.57 4.07
N THR A 218 -15.25 -19.32 3.54
CA THR A 218 -14.31 -18.32 4.09
C THR A 218 -14.30 -17.01 3.30
N CYS A 219 -13.93 -15.92 3.96
CA CYS A 219 -14.02 -14.60 3.35
C CYS A 219 -13.08 -14.45 2.15
N ILE A 220 -13.56 -13.80 1.08
CA ILE A 220 -12.80 -13.55 -0.14
C ILE A 220 -12.30 -12.11 -0.14
N ARG A 221 -11.01 -11.93 -0.38
CA ARG A 221 -10.36 -10.62 -0.41
C ARG A 221 -9.58 -10.45 -1.70
N ASP A 222 -9.47 -9.20 -2.11
CA ASP A 222 -8.61 -8.81 -3.22
C ASP A 222 -7.14 -8.73 -2.78
N TYR A 223 -6.24 -9.37 -3.54
CA TYR A 223 -4.80 -9.33 -3.34
C TYR A 223 -4.11 -8.96 -4.64
N ILE A 224 -3.30 -7.91 -4.59
CA ILE A 224 -2.53 -7.43 -5.74
C ILE A 224 -1.05 -7.66 -5.44
N HIS A 225 -0.33 -8.23 -6.41
CA HIS A 225 1.11 -8.35 -6.29
C HIS A 225 1.77 -6.98 -6.22
N ILE A 226 2.74 -6.83 -5.32
CA ILE A 226 3.40 -5.56 -5.07
C ILE A 226 4.02 -4.93 -6.33
N GLU A 227 4.60 -5.73 -7.23
CA GLU A 227 5.19 -5.21 -8.47
C GLU A 227 4.13 -4.67 -9.45
N ASP A 228 2.97 -5.34 -9.53
CA ASP A 228 1.84 -4.84 -10.34
C ASP A 228 1.28 -3.54 -9.75
N LEU A 229 1.21 -3.44 -8.42
CA LEU A 229 0.80 -2.22 -7.75
C LEU A 229 1.76 -1.06 -8.06
N ILE A 230 3.08 -1.28 -8.01
CA ILE A 230 4.05 -0.23 -8.32
C ILE A 230 3.99 0.18 -9.79
N GLU A 231 3.73 -0.75 -10.71
CA GLU A 231 3.49 -0.39 -12.11
C GLU A 231 2.33 0.61 -12.24
N ALA A 232 1.22 0.40 -11.54
CA ALA A 232 0.11 1.36 -11.55
C ALA A 232 0.52 2.75 -11.05
N HIS A 233 1.37 2.83 -10.01
CA HIS A 233 1.87 4.11 -9.49
C HIS A 233 2.74 4.83 -10.53
N ILE A 234 3.58 4.09 -11.27
CA ILE A 234 4.42 4.66 -12.33
C ILE A 234 3.58 5.10 -13.53
N LEU A 235 2.57 4.32 -13.91
CA LEU A 235 1.63 4.70 -14.98
C LEU A 235 0.81 5.93 -14.59
N ALA A 236 0.33 6.03 -13.35
CA ALA A 236 -0.34 7.20 -12.82
C ALA A 236 0.57 8.44 -12.86
N MET A 237 1.83 8.32 -12.43
CA MET A 237 2.80 9.42 -12.48
C MET A 237 3.03 9.91 -13.92
N LYS A 238 3.20 9.00 -14.88
CA LYS A 238 3.33 9.33 -16.30
C LYS A 238 2.05 9.95 -16.87
N ASN A 239 0.88 9.49 -16.43
CA ASN A 239 -0.40 10.06 -16.83
C ASN A 239 -0.54 11.51 -16.34
N LEU A 240 -0.18 11.80 -15.08
CA LEU A 240 -0.12 13.16 -14.55
C LEU A 240 0.84 14.06 -15.32
N GLU A 241 2.02 13.54 -15.68
CA GLU A 241 3.00 14.28 -16.49
C GLU A 241 2.44 14.64 -17.86
N LYS A 242 1.80 13.68 -18.54
CA LYS A 242 1.30 13.83 -19.90
C LYS A 242 0.02 14.66 -19.99
N ASN A 243 -0.96 14.37 -19.14
CA ASN A 243 -2.32 14.89 -19.26
C ASN A 243 -2.60 16.07 -18.32
N ASN A 244 -1.82 16.20 -17.23
CA ASN A 244 -1.98 17.25 -16.24
C ASN A 244 -3.40 17.35 -15.66
N THR A 245 -4.06 16.20 -15.48
CA THR A 245 -5.44 16.08 -14.99
C THR A 245 -5.47 15.20 -13.77
N SER A 246 -6.14 15.67 -12.72
CA SER A 246 -6.32 14.88 -11.50
C SER A 246 -7.39 13.79 -11.68
N ASN A 247 -7.20 12.65 -11.03
CA ASN A 247 -8.15 11.54 -11.09
C ASN A 247 -8.00 10.59 -9.89
N PHE A 248 -8.82 9.55 -9.84
CA PHE A 248 -8.65 8.43 -8.92
C PHE A 248 -9.01 7.11 -9.61
N TYR A 249 -8.35 6.03 -9.19
CA TYR A 249 -8.48 4.70 -9.79
C TYR A 249 -8.51 3.62 -8.71
N ASN A 250 -9.39 2.66 -8.88
CA ASN A 250 -9.34 1.41 -8.16
C ASN A 250 -8.26 0.52 -8.78
N LEU A 251 -7.46 -0.09 -7.90
CA LEU A 251 -6.56 -1.16 -8.26
C LEU A 251 -7.04 -2.40 -7.52
N GLY A 252 -7.36 -3.44 -8.29
CA GLY A 252 -7.84 -4.73 -7.81
C GLY A 252 -7.41 -5.86 -8.74
N SER A 253 -7.32 -7.08 -8.23
CA SER A 253 -7.10 -8.30 -9.02
C SER A 253 -8.31 -8.61 -9.88
N GLY A 254 -9.53 -8.34 -9.38
CA GLY A 254 -10.81 -8.57 -10.03
C GLY A 254 -11.42 -9.96 -9.77
N GLU A 255 -10.65 -10.91 -9.25
CA GLU A 255 -11.12 -12.28 -8.98
C GLU A 255 -11.15 -12.57 -7.47
N GLY A 256 -10.20 -12.03 -6.70
CA GLY A 256 -10.07 -12.26 -5.26
C GLY A 256 -9.71 -13.71 -4.92
N TYR A 257 -9.33 -13.95 -3.66
CA TYR A 257 -9.07 -15.29 -3.14
C TYR A 257 -9.64 -15.42 -1.74
N SER A 258 -10.13 -16.61 -1.42
CA SER A 258 -10.57 -16.97 -0.09
C SER A 258 -9.39 -17.17 0.87
N VAL A 259 -9.68 -17.19 2.18
CA VAL A 259 -8.67 -17.52 3.20
C VAL A 259 -8.17 -18.95 3.03
N LEU A 260 -9.04 -19.90 2.66
CA LEU A 260 -8.63 -21.29 2.43
C LEU A 260 -7.76 -21.43 1.18
N GLU A 261 -8.11 -20.79 0.07
CA GLU A 261 -7.29 -20.77 -1.15
C GLU A 261 -5.87 -20.26 -0.87
N MET A 262 -5.76 -19.21 -0.05
CA MET A 262 -4.47 -18.65 0.39
C MET A 262 -3.66 -19.65 1.22
N ILE A 263 -4.30 -20.37 2.16
CA ILE A 263 -3.63 -21.36 3.01
C ILE A 263 -3.17 -22.55 2.17
N GLU A 264 -4.00 -23.08 1.27
CA GLU A 264 -3.62 -24.22 0.41
C GLU A 264 -2.48 -23.82 -0.54
N ALA A 265 -2.56 -22.64 -1.16
CA ALA A 265 -1.47 -22.13 -1.99
C ALA A 265 -0.16 -22.00 -1.19
N ALA A 266 -0.22 -21.54 0.06
CA ALA A 266 0.94 -21.47 0.93
C ALA A 266 1.51 -22.85 1.28
N ARG A 267 0.67 -23.86 1.56
CA ARG A 267 1.13 -25.24 1.78
C ARG A 267 1.87 -25.78 0.56
N GLU A 268 1.32 -25.55 -0.63
CA GLU A 268 1.94 -25.98 -1.87
C GLU A 268 3.29 -25.29 -2.13
N VAL A 269 3.39 -23.99 -1.88
CA VAL A 269 4.62 -23.19 -2.09
C VAL A 269 5.69 -23.56 -1.07
N THR A 270 5.32 -23.66 0.20
CA THR A 270 6.26 -23.85 1.32
C THR A 270 6.62 -25.32 1.55
N LYS A 271 5.82 -26.26 1.02
CA LYS A 271 5.88 -27.69 1.31
C LYS A 271 5.76 -28.00 2.81
N HIS A 272 5.03 -27.15 3.54
CA HIS A 272 4.78 -27.26 4.98
C HIS A 272 3.27 -27.47 5.24
N GLU A 273 2.91 -28.17 6.31
CA GLU A 273 1.50 -28.51 6.61
C GLU A 273 0.64 -27.30 6.97
N ILE A 274 1.21 -26.26 7.58
CA ILE A 274 0.52 -25.02 8.01
C ILE A 274 -0.81 -25.35 8.73
N PRO A 275 -0.77 -25.74 10.01
CA PRO A 275 -1.98 -26.02 10.77
C PRO A 275 -2.91 -24.80 10.80
N ALA A 276 -4.18 -25.02 10.44
CA ALA A 276 -5.21 -23.99 10.40
C ALA A 276 -6.36 -24.36 11.35
N ILE A 277 -6.83 -23.40 12.15
CA ILE A 277 -7.96 -23.59 13.06
C ILE A 277 -9.10 -22.62 12.73
N LEU A 278 -10.33 -23.11 12.83
CA LEU A 278 -11.51 -22.24 12.75
C LEU A 278 -11.63 -21.40 14.03
N SER A 279 -12.10 -20.17 13.87
CA SER A 279 -12.36 -19.20 14.93
C SER A 279 -13.62 -18.41 14.59
N ASP A 280 -14.21 -17.74 15.59
CA ASP A 280 -15.42 -16.94 15.40
C ASP A 280 -15.22 -15.87 14.32
N ARG A 281 -16.30 -15.51 13.64
CA ARG A 281 -16.27 -14.41 12.67
C ARG A 281 -15.82 -13.12 13.34
N ARG A 282 -15.10 -12.30 12.60
CA ARG A 282 -14.87 -10.91 12.99
C ARG A 282 -16.15 -10.11 12.73
N ALA A 283 -16.64 -9.40 13.74
CA ALA A 283 -17.81 -8.54 13.59
C ALA A 283 -17.58 -7.51 12.48
N GLY A 284 -18.52 -7.41 11.54
CA GLY A 284 -18.46 -6.47 10.41
C GLY A 284 -17.58 -6.91 9.25
N ASP A 285 -16.96 -8.10 9.27
CA ASP A 285 -16.10 -8.54 8.17
C ASP A 285 -16.95 -9.08 7.00
N PRO A 286 -16.93 -8.45 5.80
CA PRO A 286 -17.82 -8.83 4.70
C PRO A 286 -17.39 -10.15 4.04
N ALA A 287 -18.34 -10.85 3.41
CA ALA A 287 -18.08 -12.11 2.72
C ALA A 287 -17.10 -11.93 1.54
N ARG A 288 -17.28 -10.87 0.75
CA ARG A 288 -16.48 -10.56 -0.44
C ARG A 288 -16.12 -9.09 -0.46
N LEU A 289 -14.86 -8.80 -0.77
CA LEU A 289 -14.34 -7.44 -0.84
C LEU A 289 -13.32 -7.36 -2.00
N ILE A 290 -13.82 -7.01 -3.19
CA ILE A 290 -13.06 -7.01 -4.45
C ILE A 290 -13.19 -5.65 -5.13
N ALA A 291 -12.07 -5.07 -5.58
CA ALA A 291 -12.06 -3.83 -6.35
C ALA A 291 -12.11 -4.13 -7.85
N SER A 292 -12.89 -3.34 -8.60
CA SER A 292 -12.76 -3.30 -10.06
C SER A 292 -11.44 -2.66 -10.47
N SER A 293 -10.83 -3.13 -11.54
CA SER A 293 -9.64 -2.52 -12.17
C SER A 293 -9.91 -1.94 -13.55
N GLN A 294 -11.16 -1.98 -14.02
CA GLN A 294 -11.51 -1.67 -15.41
C GLN A 294 -11.11 -0.25 -15.83
N LYS A 295 -11.29 0.73 -14.93
CA LYS A 295 -10.92 2.13 -15.20
C LYS A 295 -9.40 2.29 -15.33
N ALA A 296 -8.63 1.68 -14.44
CA ALA A 296 -7.17 1.69 -14.48
C ALA A 296 -6.63 0.99 -15.74
N GLU A 297 -7.21 -0.16 -16.10
CA GLU A 297 -6.86 -0.89 -17.32
C GLU A 297 -7.13 -0.03 -18.57
N LYS A 298 -8.29 0.61 -18.66
CA LYS A 298 -8.70 1.42 -19.80
C LYS A 298 -7.93 2.73 -19.94
N GLU A 299 -7.73 3.47 -18.84
CA GLU A 299 -7.19 4.84 -18.88
C GLU A 299 -5.70 4.92 -18.62
N LEU A 300 -5.14 4.02 -17.80
CA LEU A 300 -3.71 3.97 -17.51
C LEU A 300 -2.98 2.92 -18.35
N GLY A 301 -3.71 1.99 -18.99
CA GLY A 301 -3.11 0.83 -19.66
C GLY A 301 -2.49 -0.15 -18.65
N TRP A 302 -2.98 -0.18 -17.42
CA TRP A 302 -2.45 -1.03 -16.37
C TRP A 302 -2.78 -2.50 -16.64
N ILE A 303 -1.75 -3.35 -16.76
CA ILE A 303 -1.92 -4.78 -17.00
C ILE A 303 -1.21 -5.54 -15.87
N LYS A 304 -1.99 -6.33 -15.13
CA LYS A 304 -1.48 -7.21 -14.07
C LYS A 304 -0.74 -8.39 -14.68
N LYS A 305 0.50 -8.61 -14.24
CA LYS A 305 1.34 -9.74 -14.67
C LYS A 305 1.23 -10.92 -13.72
N HIS A 306 1.03 -10.67 -12.42
CA HIS A 306 1.07 -11.67 -11.37
C HIS A 306 -0.34 -11.95 -10.87
N LYS A 307 -1.03 -12.87 -11.56
CA LYS A 307 -2.42 -13.25 -11.27
C LYS A 307 -2.54 -14.60 -10.56
N ASP A 308 -1.44 -15.31 -10.34
CA ASP A 308 -1.45 -16.57 -9.62
C ASP A 308 -1.10 -16.31 -8.15
N VAL A 309 -2.00 -16.69 -7.25
CA VAL A 309 -1.78 -16.60 -5.79
C VAL A 309 -0.50 -17.34 -5.37
N LYS A 310 -0.14 -18.44 -6.04
CA LYS A 310 1.10 -19.18 -5.74
C LYS A 310 2.34 -18.36 -6.08
N GLU A 311 2.28 -17.54 -7.13
CA GLU A 311 3.37 -16.64 -7.48
C GLU A 311 3.54 -15.54 -6.43
N ILE A 312 2.42 -14.93 -5.99
CA ILE A 312 2.40 -13.92 -4.93
C ILE A 312 2.98 -14.49 -3.63
N ILE A 313 2.55 -15.69 -3.23
CA ILE A 313 3.05 -16.32 -2.00
C ILE A 313 4.52 -16.76 -2.18
N SER A 314 4.92 -17.20 -3.36
CA SER A 314 6.31 -17.62 -3.65
C SER A 314 7.30 -16.45 -3.53
N SER A 315 6.94 -15.26 -4.02
CA SER A 315 7.79 -14.07 -3.86
C SER A 315 7.89 -13.65 -2.39
N ALA A 316 6.77 -13.60 -1.66
CA ALA A 316 6.78 -13.33 -0.22
C ALA A 316 7.60 -14.37 0.57
N TRP A 317 7.45 -15.66 0.22
CA TRP A 317 8.19 -16.73 0.87
C TRP A 317 9.70 -16.60 0.67
N ARG A 318 10.14 -16.28 -0.55
CA ARG A 318 11.56 -16.03 -0.84
C ARG A 318 12.13 -14.92 0.04
N PHE A 319 11.41 -13.81 0.19
CA PHE A 319 11.82 -12.74 1.10
C PHE A 319 11.95 -13.24 2.55
N HIS A 320 10.92 -13.90 3.08
CA HIS A 320 10.94 -14.37 4.47
C HIS A 320 11.98 -15.49 4.73
N GLN A 321 12.39 -16.25 3.71
CA GLN A 321 13.49 -17.19 3.83
C GLN A 321 14.85 -16.48 3.96
N LEU A 322 15.06 -15.39 3.21
CA LEU A 322 16.27 -14.57 3.26
C LEU A 322 16.33 -13.70 4.52
N HIS A 323 15.19 -13.14 4.92
CA HIS A 323 15.01 -12.24 6.05
C HIS A 323 14.09 -12.88 7.09
N LYS A 324 14.54 -13.97 7.71
CA LYS A 324 13.72 -14.73 8.69
C LYS A 324 13.18 -13.85 9.80
N GLU A 325 14.00 -12.92 10.30
CA GLU A 325 13.63 -11.97 11.35
C GLU A 325 12.99 -10.67 10.83
N GLY A 326 12.74 -10.57 9.52
CA GLY A 326 12.45 -9.31 8.87
C GLY A 326 13.68 -8.40 8.85
N PHE A 327 13.46 -7.13 8.53
CA PHE A 327 14.47 -6.10 8.67
C PHE A 327 14.66 -5.71 10.13
N LYS A 328 15.88 -5.34 10.49
CA LYS A 328 16.20 -4.89 11.86
C LYS A 328 16.26 -3.37 11.90
N ASN A 329 15.78 -2.80 13.00
CA ASN A 329 16.02 -1.40 13.33
C ASN A 329 17.25 -1.33 14.23
N ASP A 330 18.44 -1.23 13.64
CA ASP A 330 19.67 -0.94 14.40
C ASP A 330 19.72 0.54 14.85
N ASP A 331 18.81 1.37 14.31
CA ASP A 331 18.77 2.84 14.47
C ASP A 331 17.69 3.35 15.46
N LYS A 332 17.07 2.49 16.28
CA LYS A 332 16.03 2.87 17.27
C LYS A 332 16.40 2.61 18.72
#